data_AF-A0A0R3EKT3-F1
#
_entry.id   AF-A0A0R3EKT3-F1
#
_cell.length_a   1.000
_cell.length_b   1.000
_cell.length_c   1.000
_cell.angle_alpha   90.00
_cell.angle_beta   90.00
_cell.angle_gamma   90.00
#
_symmetry.space_group_name_H-M   'P 1'
#
loop_
_entity.id
_entity.type
_entity.pdbx_description
1 polymer ?
#
loop_
_entity_poly.entity_id
_entity_poly.type
_entity_poly.pdbx_seq_one_letter_code
_entity_poly.pdbx_strand_id
1 'polypeptide(L)'
;MIYGVGAAVLCWMATLSYFDIRYRRLPNWLTLPAAAGIVTVAMLDRDPPMLAGAVALTIVYLATHLLSPHAMGAGDVKLAFGTGGLSGAFGVDTWFLAAIGAPLLTGLFGVLLMACGRRGVSVPHGPSMCLATALATGLTVLAPGI
;
A
#
# COMPACT_ATOMS: atom_id res chain seq x y z
N MET A 1 3.14 -7.63 -22.79
CA MET A 1 2.86 -6.29 -22.22
C MET A 1 2.48 -6.32 -20.74
N ILE A 2 1.64 -7.27 -20.29
CA ILE A 2 1.10 -7.34 -18.91
C ILE A 2 2.20 -7.61 -17.86
N TYR A 3 3.14 -8.53 -18.14
CA TYR A 3 4.24 -8.85 -17.22
C TYR A 3 5.19 -7.66 -16.95
N GLY A 4 5.33 -6.73 -17.90
CA GLY A 4 6.18 -5.56 -17.74
C GLY A 4 5.62 -4.56 -16.72
N VAL A 5 4.30 -4.36 -16.72
CA VAL A 5 3.62 -3.49 -15.76
C VAL A 5 3.69 -4.10 -14.35
N GLY A 6 3.40 -5.40 -14.22
CA GLY A 6 3.51 -6.10 -12.94
C GLY A 6 4.92 -6.03 -12.34
N ALA A 7 5.96 -6.27 -13.15
CA ALA A 7 7.34 -6.15 -12.72
C ALA A 7 7.69 -4.71 -12.28
N ALA A 8 7.23 -3.69 -13.02
CA ALA A 8 7.44 -2.29 -12.66
C ALA A 8 6.78 -1.94 -11.33
N VAL A 9 5.54 -2.40 -11.09
CA VAL A 9 4.83 -2.21 -9.81
C VAL A 9 5.58 -2.88 -8.66
N LEU A 10 6.06 -4.12 -8.85
CA LEU A 10 6.84 -4.82 -7.83
C LEU A 10 8.18 -4.12 -7.55
N CYS A 11 8.88 -3.65 -8.57
CA CYS A 11 10.09 -2.86 -8.41
C CYS A 11 9.82 -1.54 -7.66
N TRP A 12 8.71 -0.86 -7.96
CA TRP A 12 8.28 0.33 -7.25
C TRP A 12 8.00 0.04 -5.77
N MET A 13 7.23 -1.01 -5.47
CA MET A 13 6.95 -1.47 -4.11
C MET A 13 8.22 -1.84 -3.33
N ALA A 14 9.14 -2.56 -3.97
CA ALA A 14 10.42 -2.93 -3.38
C ALA A 14 11.28 -1.69 -3.07
N THR A 15 11.31 -0.72 -3.98
CA THR A 15 12.04 0.54 -3.81
C THR A 15 11.46 1.34 -2.64
N LEU A 16 10.14 1.49 -2.54
CA LEU A 16 9.49 2.14 -1.40
C LEU A 16 9.78 1.42 -0.09
N SER A 17 9.70 0.09 -0.09
CA SER A 17 10.00 -0.73 1.10
C SER A 17 11.44 -0.52 1.56
N TYR A 18 12.39 -0.44 0.62
CA TYR A 18 13.78 -0.11 0.92
C TYR A 18 13.92 1.27 1.57
N PHE A 19 13.29 2.31 0.99
CA PHE A 19 13.35 3.67 1.55
C PHE A 19 12.68 3.75 2.92
N ASP A 20 11.56 3.04 3.12
CA ASP A 20 10.86 3.03 4.40
C ASP A 20 11.68 2.33 5.49
N ILE A 21 12.27 1.17 5.19
CA ILE A 21 13.14 0.45 6.14
C ILE A 21 14.39 1.25 6.49
N ARG A 22 15.05 1.84 5.47
CA ARG A 22 16.36 2.49 5.63
C ARG A 22 16.26 3.90 6.19
N TYR A 23 15.29 4.69 5.72
CA TYR A 23 15.20 6.12 5.99
C TYR A 23 13.93 6.53 6.74
N ARG A 24 13.00 5.60 6.99
CA ARG A 24 11.72 5.86 7.68
C ARG A 24 10.91 6.97 7.03
N ARG A 25 11.09 7.15 5.72
CA ARG A 25 10.48 8.21 4.92
C ARG A 25 10.23 7.68 3.52
N LEU A 26 9.02 7.93 3.03
CA LEU A 26 8.63 7.61 1.66
C LEU A 26 8.85 8.84 0.76
N PRO A 27 9.69 8.74 -0.28
CA PRO A 27 10.06 9.88 -1.12
C PRO A 27 8.93 10.33 -2.05
N ASN A 28 8.68 11.65 -2.08
CA ASN A 28 7.68 12.25 -2.97
C ASN A 28 7.94 11.96 -4.45
N TRP A 29 9.22 11.89 -4.85
CA TRP A 29 9.59 11.62 -6.23
C TRP A 29 9.21 10.21 -6.70
N LEU A 30 8.87 9.31 -5.78
CA LEU A 30 8.39 7.97 -6.11
C LEU A 30 6.86 7.83 -5.90
N THR A 31 6.29 8.54 -4.92
CA THR A 31 4.84 8.48 -4.65
C THR A 31 4.02 9.37 -5.58
N LEU A 32 4.52 10.54 -5.98
CA LEU A 32 3.79 11.46 -6.87
C LEU A 32 3.63 10.91 -8.28
N PRO A 33 4.66 10.35 -8.94
CA PRO A 33 4.49 9.75 -10.27
C PRO A 33 3.56 8.53 -10.22
N ALA A 34 3.59 7.76 -9.13
CA ALA A 34 2.67 6.64 -8.95
C ALA A 34 1.22 7.14 -8.83
N ALA A 35 0.95 8.18 -8.03
CA ALA A 35 -0.38 8.77 -7.94
C ALA A 35 -0.86 9.34 -9.28
N ALA A 36 0.00 10.03 -10.02
CA ALA A 36 -0.30 10.49 -11.37
C ALA A 36 -0.61 9.30 -12.30
N GLY A 37 0.20 8.24 -12.23
CA GLY A 37 -0.03 7.00 -12.96
C GLY A 37 -1.41 6.40 -12.68
N ILE A 38 -1.79 6.27 -11.41
CA ILE A 38 -3.10 5.76 -11.00
C ILE A 38 -4.23 6.59 -11.62
N VAL A 39 -4.16 7.92 -11.50
CA VAL A 39 -5.18 8.81 -12.06
C VAL A 39 -5.23 8.69 -13.58
N THR A 40 -4.08 8.71 -14.26
CA THR A 40 -4.03 8.62 -15.73
C THR A 40 -4.63 7.33 -16.25
N VAL A 41 -4.27 6.19 -15.65
CA VAL A 41 -4.79 4.87 -16.04
C VAL A 41 -6.30 4.80 -15.78
N ALA A 42 -6.75 5.22 -14.58
CA ALA A 42 -8.17 5.20 -14.26
C ALA A 42 -9.01 6.06 -15.22
N MET A 43 -8.47 7.20 -15.69
CA MET A 43 -9.14 8.04 -16.69
C MET A 43 -9.16 7.42 -18.08
N LEU A 44 -8.06 6.82 -18.51
CA LEU A 44 -7.96 6.18 -19.83
C LEU A 44 -8.86 4.94 -19.92
N ASP A 45 -8.85 4.12 -18.88
CA ASP A 45 -9.60 2.86 -18.83
C ASP A 45 -11.04 3.04 -18.32
N ARG A 46 -11.40 4.25 -17.88
CA ARG A 46 -12.69 4.58 -17.26
C ARG A 46 -13.02 3.65 -16.10
N ASP A 47 -12.07 3.50 -15.18
CA ASP A 47 -12.15 2.63 -14.01
C ASP A 47 -12.42 3.44 -12.73
N PRO A 48 -13.70 3.73 -12.40
CA PRO A 48 -14.05 4.42 -11.16
C PRO A 48 -13.64 3.66 -9.89
N PRO A 49 -13.72 2.31 -9.78
CA PRO A 49 -13.18 1.56 -8.65
C PRO A 49 -11.72 1.87 -8.32
N MET A 50 -10.86 2.02 -9.33
CA MET A 50 -9.46 2.38 -9.14
C MET A 50 -9.30 3.74 -8.42
N LEU A 51 -10.03 4.79 -8.86
CA LEU A 51 -10.00 6.08 -8.17
C LEU A 51 -10.65 6.04 -6.80
N ALA A 52 -11.79 5.36 -6.68
CA ALA A 52 -12.51 5.24 -5.42
C ALA A 52 -11.63 4.53 -4.37
N GLY A 53 -10.94 3.46 -4.76
CA GLY A 53 -10.00 2.74 -3.89
C GLY A 53 -8.81 3.60 -3.46
N ALA A 54 -8.24 4.38 -4.37
CA ALA A 54 -7.15 5.31 -4.06
C ALA A 54 -7.59 6.37 -3.04
N VAL A 55 -8.72 7.01 -3.29
CA VAL A 55 -9.27 8.07 -2.42
C VAL A 55 -9.69 7.50 -1.08
N ALA A 56 -10.44 6.39 -1.06
CA ALA A 56 -10.92 5.77 0.18
C ALA A 56 -9.77 5.37 1.10
N LEU A 57 -8.75 4.70 0.58
CA LEU A 57 -7.61 4.27 1.40
C LEU A 57 -6.80 5.47 1.90
N THR A 58 -6.64 6.50 1.05
CA THR A 58 -5.99 7.75 1.45
C THR A 58 -6.75 8.46 2.56
N ILE A 59 -8.09 8.51 2.51
CA ILE A 59 -8.90 9.14 3.57
C ILE A 59 -8.73 8.38 4.89
N VAL A 60 -8.78 7.05 4.87
CA VAL A 60 -8.58 6.23 6.07
C VAL A 60 -7.20 6.52 6.67
N TYR A 61 -6.15 6.52 5.85
CA TYR A 61 -4.78 6.75 6.29
C TYR A 61 -4.53 8.20 6.73
N LEU A 62 -5.16 9.18 6.07
CA LEU A 62 -5.09 10.57 6.47
C LEU A 62 -5.78 10.79 7.82
N ALA A 63 -6.95 10.19 8.02
CA ALA A 63 -7.66 10.27 9.30
C ALA A 63 -6.84 9.66 10.44
N THR A 64 -6.23 8.48 10.24
CA THR A 64 -5.34 7.87 11.25
C THR A 64 -4.11 8.73 11.52
N HIS A 65 -3.50 9.32 10.49
CA HIS A 65 -2.36 10.23 10.64
C HIS A 65 -2.74 11.50 11.41
N LEU A 66 -3.92 12.08 11.17
CA LEU A 66 -4.38 13.28 11.86
C LEU A 66 -4.74 13.00 13.33
N LEU A 67 -5.30 11.82 13.63
CA LEU A 67 -5.61 11.40 14.99
C LEU A 67 -4.36 11.04 15.79
N SER A 68 -3.36 10.43 15.15
CA SER A 68 -2.12 10.01 15.79
C SER A 68 -0.91 10.16 14.86
N PRO A 69 -0.39 11.39 14.69
CA PRO A 69 0.72 11.66 13.77
C PRO A 69 2.05 11.04 14.23
N HIS A 70 2.14 10.66 15.50
CA HIS A 70 3.28 9.94 16.06
C HIS A 70 3.22 8.43 15.77
N ALA A 71 2.03 7.87 15.55
CA ALA A 71 1.85 6.45 15.28
C ALA A 71 2.02 6.10 13.80
N MET A 72 1.66 7.00 12.89
CA MET A 72 1.74 6.75 11.44
C MET A 72 2.34 7.94 10.70
N GLY A 73 3.21 7.67 9.72
CA GLY A 73 3.91 8.71 9.00
C GLY A 73 3.08 9.30 7.86
N ALA A 74 3.32 10.57 7.51
CA ALA A 74 2.76 11.21 6.32
C ALA A 74 3.21 10.52 5.00
N GLY A 75 4.23 9.67 5.05
CA GLY A 75 4.64 8.82 3.93
C GLY A 75 3.59 7.75 3.62
N ASP A 76 3.07 7.08 4.65
CA ASP A 76 2.11 5.99 4.51
C ASP A 76 0.80 6.46 3.86
N VAL A 77 0.39 7.70 4.14
CA VAL A 77 -0.76 8.36 3.50
C VAL A 77 -0.55 8.52 1.99
N LYS A 78 0.67 8.84 1.55
CA LYS A 78 0.97 8.98 0.11
C LYS A 78 1.01 7.62 -0.58
N LEU A 79 1.53 6.62 0.11
CA LEU A 79 1.53 5.25 -0.38
C LEU A 79 0.11 4.69 -0.51
N ALA A 80 -0.77 5.01 0.45
CA ALA A 80 -2.17 4.60 0.47
C ALA A 80 -2.92 4.95 -0.82
N PHE A 81 -2.62 6.11 -1.44
CA PHE A 81 -3.21 6.47 -2.72
C PHE A 81 -2.82 5.47 -3.82
N GLY A 82 -1.54 5.15 -3.93
CA GLY A 82 -1.03 4.20 -4.92
C GLY A 82 -1.54 2.78 -4.68
N THR A 83 -1.43 2.27 -3.45
CA THR A 83 -1.85 0.91 -3.11
C THR A 83 -3.37 0.74 -3.17
N GLY A 84 -4.13 1.74 -2.74
CA GLY A 84 -5.59 1.74 -2.81
C GLY A 84 -6.10 1.83 -4.24
N GLY A 85 -5.40 2.56 -5.11
CA GLY A 85 -5.70 2.58 -6.53
C GLY A 85 -5.45 1.24 -7.19
N LEU A 86 -4.26 0.68 -6.96
CA LEU A 86 -3.90 -0.64 -7.46
C LEU A 86 -4.90 -1.71 -7.02
N SER A 87 -5.21 -1.81 -5.73
CA SER A 87 -6.15 -2.84 -5.25
C SER A 87 -7.59 -2.57 -5.67
N GLY A 88 -8.00 -1.30 -5.76
CA GLY A 88 -9.33 -0.90 -6.22
C GLY A 88 -9.64 -1.32 -7.66
N ALA A 89 -8.64 -1.30 -8.54
CA ALA A 89 -8.77 -1.77 -9.93
C ALA A 89 -9.11 -3.28 -10.03
N PHE A 90 -8.82 -4.07 -8.98
CA PHE A 90 -9.14 -5.50 -8.92
C PHE A 90 -10.46 -5.80 -8.19
N GLY A 91 -11.15 -4.77 -7.70
CA GLY A 91 -12.44 -4.90 -7.02
C GLY A 91 -12.41 -4.64 -5.52
N VAL A 92 -13.60 -4.61 -4.92
CA VAL A 92 -13.80 -4.24 -3.50
C VAL A 92 -13.18 -5.25 -2.56
N ASP A 93 -13.25 -6.55 -2.87
CA ASP A 93 -12.70 -7.61 -2.01
C ASP A 93 -11.17 -7.53 -1.95
N THR A 94 -10.52 -7.34 -3.10
CA THR A 94 -9.07 -7.13 -3.19
C THR A 94 -8.64 -5.87 -2.45
N TRP A 95 -9.41 -4.79 -2.60
CA TRP A 95 -9.17 -3.55 -1.87
C TRP A 95 -9.27 -3.75 -0.36
N PHE A 96 -10.30 -4.45 0.11
CA PHE A 96 -10.53 -4.71 1.53
C PHE A 96 -9.45 -5.61 2.13
N LEU A 97 -9.07 -6.68 1.42
CA LEU A 97 -7.97 -7.56 1.80
C LEU A 97 -6.64 -6.80 1.91
N ALA A 98 -6.33 -5.91 0.96
CA ALA A 98 -5.15 -5.06 1.03
C ALA A 98 -5.20 -4.08 2.22
N ALA A 99 -6.36 -3.44 2.42
CA ALA A 99 -6.57 -2.43 3.46
C ALA A 99 -6.44 -3.01 4.88
N ILE A 100 -6.98 -4.20 5.13
CA ILE A 100 -6.89 -4.89 6.43
C ILE A 100 -5.59 -5.68 6.57
N GLY A 101 -5.10 -6.29 5.50
CA GLY A 101 -3.86 -7.07 5.53
C GLY A 101 -2.65 -6.23 5.95
N ALA A 102 -2.58 -4.98 5.51
CA ALA A 102 -1.47 -4.08 5.84
C ALA A 102 -1.28 -3.86 7.36
N PRO A 103 -2.28 -3.37 8.13
CA PRO A 103 -2.14 -3.20 9.58
C PRO A 103 -2.00 -4.53 10.32
N LEU A 104 -2.63 -5.62 9.87
CA LEU A 104 -2.44 -6.93 10.49
C LEU A 104 -1.00 -7.42 10.38
N LEU A 105 -0.39 -7.29 9.19
CA LEU A 105 1.01 -7.65 8.97
C LEU A 105 1.96 -6.79 9.81
N THR A 106 1.77 -5.48 9.83
CA THR A 106 2.58 -4.58 10.68
C THR A 106 2.44 -4.92 12.16
N GLY A 107 1.21 -5.17 12.63
CA GLY A 107 0.94 -5.58 14.01
C GLY A 107 1.61 -6.91 14.35
N LEU A 108 1.52 -7.91 13.46
CA LEU A 108 2.17 -9.20 13.62
C LEU A 108 3.70 -9.06 13.72
N PHE A 109 4.32 -8.29 12.82
CA PHE A 109 5.76 -8.01 12.91
C PHE A 109 6.14 -7.30 14.22
N GLY A 110 5.32 -6.36 14.68
CA GLY A 110 5.51 -5.69 15.98
C GLY A 110 5.46 -6.68 17.15
N VAL A 111 4.49 -7.59 17.16
CA VAL A 111 4.36 -8.64 18.19
C VAL A 111 5.54 -9.60 18.16
N LEU A 112 5.97 -10.05 16.98
CA LEU A 112 7.13 -10.93 16.82
C LEU A 112 8.42 -10.26 17.32
N LEU A 113 8.65 -8.99 16.99
CA LEU A 113 9.80 -8.25 17.50
C LEU A 113 9.77 -8.10 19.02
N MET A 114 8.59 -7.86 19.61
CA MET A 114 8.43 -7.85 21.06
C MET A 114 8.71 -9.21 21.69
N ALA A 115 8.24 -10.31 21.09
CA ALA A 115 8.50 -11.67 21.55
C ALA A 115 9.99 -12.02 21.48
N CYS A 116 10.72 -11.51 20.48
CA CYS A 116 12.18 -11.62 20.37
C CYS A 116 12.96 -10.65 21.28
N GLY A 117 12.31 -9.95 22.21
CA GLY A 117 12.94 -9.05 23.17
C GLY A 117 13.32 -7.67 22.61
N ARG A 118 12.97 -7.34 21.36
CA ARG A 118 13.27 -6.05 20.71
C ARG A 118 12.17 -5.02 20.99
N ARG A 119 12.01 -4.65 22.26
CA ARG A 119 11.03 -3.65 22.70
C ARG A 119 11.39 -2.25 22.20
N GLY A 120 10.40 -1.46 21.78
CA GLY A 120 10.57 -0.06 21.37
C GLY A 120 11.08 0.15 19.93
N VAL A 121 11.27 -0.92 19.15
CA VAL A 121 11.61 -0.78 17.72
C VAL A 121 10.36 -0.39 16.93
N SER A 122 10.37 0.80 16.34
CA SER A 122 9.33 1.21 15.38
C SER A 122 9.32 0.27 14.18
N VAL A 123 8.16 -0.24 13.78
CA VAL A 123 8.00 -1.12 12.62
C VAL A 123 7.63 -0.26 11.40
N PRO A 124 8.37 -0.36 10.28
CA PRO A 124 8.03 0.37 9.06
C PRO A 124 6.75 -0.23 8.48
N HIS A 125 5.76 0.61 8.19
CA HIS A 125 4.42 0.17 7.75
C HIS A 125 4.34 0.00 6.23
N GLY A 126 5.18 0.71 5.47
CA GLY A 126 5.22 0.67 4.01
C GLY A 126 5.46 -0.73 3.42
N PRO A 127 6.39 -1.55 3.94
CA PRO A 127 6.59 -2.93 3.49
C PRO A 127 5.34 -3.79 3.66
N SER A 128 4.62 -3.66 4.76
CA SER A 128 3.38 -4.41 5.01
C SER A 128 2.26 -3.98 4.05
N MET A 129 2.15 -2.67 3.76
CA MET A 129 1.21 -2.16 2.75
C MET A 129 1.50 -2.73 1.36
N CYS A 130 2.78 -2.71 0.95
CA CYS A 130 3.21 -3.26 -0.33
C CYS A 130 2.92 -4.77 -0.41
N LEU A 131 3.29 -5.51 0.64
CA LEU A 131 3.09 -6.96 0.69
C LEU A 131 1.62 -7.34 0.67
N ALA A 132 0.78 -6.67 1.48
CA ALA A 132 -0.66 -6.91 1.50
C ALA A 132 -1.31 -6.65 0.13
N THR A 133 -0.91 -5.55 -0.53
CA THR A 133 -1.43 -5.19 -1.86
C THR A 133 -0.99 -6.20 -2.92
N ALA A 134 0.28 -6.61 -2.92
CA ALA A 134 0.81 -7.60 -3.86
C ALA A 134 0.16 -8.98 -3.67
N LEU A 135 -0.05 -9.40 -2.42
CA LEU A 135 -0.73 -10.65 -2.12
C LEU A 135 -2.20 -10.61 -2.51
N ALA A 136 -2.92 -9.55 -2.16
CA ALA A 136 -4.35 -9.42 -2.50
C ALA A 136 -4.56 -9.44 -4.02
N THR A 137 -3.82 -8.62 -4.76
CA THR A 137 -3.91 -8.56 -6.22
C THR A 137 -3.44 -9.86 -6.88
N GLY A 138 -2.37 -10.47 -6.37
CA GLY A 138 -1.90 -11.78 -6.84
C GLY A 138 -2.91 -12.90 -6.64
N LEU A 139 -3.61 -12.92 -5.51
CA LEU A 139 -4.68 -13.89 -5.24
C LEU A 139 -5.83 -13.74 -6.23
N THR A 140 -6.29 -12.51 -6.50
CA THR A 140 -7.35 -12.25 -7.48
C THR A 140 -6.96 -12.69 -8.89
N VAL A 141 -5.69 -12.50 -9.28
CA VAL A 141 -5.18 -12.92 -10.60
C VAL A 141 -5.06 -14.45 -10.70
N LEU A 142 -4.66 -15.13 -9.63
CA LEU A 142 -4.43 -16.58 -9.62
C LEU A 142 -5.72 -17.38 -9.37
N ALA A 143 -6.72 -16.79 -8.71
CA ALA A 143 -8.00 -17.41 -8.40
C ALA A 143 -9.17 -16.44 -8.72
N PRO A 144 -9.47 -16.21 -10.01
CA PRO A 144 -10.63 -15.42 -10.42
C PRO A 144 -11.90 -16.21 -10.06
N GLY A 145 -12.50 -15.95 -8.89
CA GLY A 145 -13.63 -16.74 -8.41
C GLY A 145 -13.99 -16.60 -6.93
N ILE A 146 -13.18 -15.86 -6.15
CA ILE A 146 -13.69 -15.07 -5.01
C ILE A 146 -14.23 -13.75 -5.52
#